data_AF-A0AAP0L2Z3-F1
#
_entry.id   AF-A0AAP0L2Z3-F1
#
_cell.length_a   1.000
_cell.length_b   1.000
_cell.length_c   1.000
_cell.angle_alpha   90.00
_cell.angle_beta   90.00
_cell.angle_gamma   90.00
#
_symmetry.space_group_name_H-M   'P 1'
#
loop_
_entity.id
_entity.type
_entity.pdbx_description
1 polymer ?
#
loop_
_entity_poly.entity_id
_entity_poly.type
_entity_poly.pdbx_seq_one_letter_code
_entity_poly.pdbx_strand_id
1 'polypeptide(L)'
;MSSGGRKKYYEVSKGRNPGTYETWEEAKAQVEGYSGNCHQKVDSNGRADTKPYVVYEGAKPGVYTSWKDAHSQVSGYSGAQYRRARDFTDAANKWCDHKCSQGQGQGGSSAKN
;
A
#
# COMPACT_ATOMS: atom_id res chain seq x y z
N MET A 1 6.35 -30.84 10.86
CA MET A 1 5.59 -29.72 11.43
C MET A 1 6.16 -28.43 10.84
N SER A 2 5.60 -27.91 9.75
CA SER A 2 6.02 -26.61 9.22
C SER A 2 4.84 -25.67 9.38
N SER A 3 4.93 -24.87 10.43
CA SER A 3 3.99 -23.86 10.86
C SER A 3 3.51 -23.04 9.65
N GLY A 4 2.19 -22.95 9.47
CA GLY A 4 1.51 -22.14 8.46
C GLY A 4 1.69 -20.63 8.68
N GLY A 5 2.92 -20.18 8.92
CA GLY A 5 3.32 -18.79 9.04
C GLY A 5 3.64 -18.25 7.65
N ARG A 6 2.91 -17.22 7.25
CA ARG A 6 3.07 -16.53 5.96
C ARG A 6 4.53 -16.06 5.81
N LYS A 7 5.22 -16.49 4.74
CA LYS A 7 6.59 -16.07 4.45
C LYS A 7 6.57 -14.57 4.13
N LYS A 8 7.52 -13.85 4.71
CA LYS A 8 7.68 -12.40 4.54
C LYS A 8 8.95 -12.16 3.74
N TYR A 9 8.85 -11.27 2.77
CA TYR A 9 9.91 -10.84 1.87
C TYR A 9 10.15 -9.35 2.11
N TYR A 10 11.35 -8.89 1.81
CA TYR A 10 11.77 -7.52 1.95
C TYR A 10 12.10 -6.98 0.56
N GLU A 11 11.23 -6.12 0.05
CA GLU A 11 11.47 -5.44 -1.22
C GLU A 11 12.22 -4.14 -0.97
N VAL A 12 13.38 -3.99 -1.60
CA VAL A 12 14.16 -2.75 -1.58
C VAL A 12 13.80 -1.97 -2.84
N SER A 13 13.01 -0.90 -2.70
CA SER A 13 12.62 -0.06 -3.84
C SER A 13 13.66 1.04 -4.12
N LYS A 14 14.38 1.52 -3.09
CA LYS A 14 15.49 2.48 -3.23
C LYS A 14 16.69 2.01 -2.41
N GLY A 15 17.70 1.48 -3.11
CA GLY A 15 18.96 1.00 -2.54
C GLY A 15 20.01 0.75 -3.63
N ARG A 16 21.16 0.18 -3.25
CA ARG A 16 22.26 -0.16 -4.18
C ARG A 16 21.84 -1.14 -5.28
N ASN A 17 21.03 -2.14 -4.94
CA ASN A 17 20.36 -3.04 -5.86
C ASN A 17 18.88 -3.15 -5.47
N PRO A 18 17.95 -2.62 -6.28
CA PRO A 18 16.53 -2.79 -6.03
C PRO A 18 16.11 -4.22 -6.36
N GLY A 19 15.29 -4.82 -5.49
CA GLY A 19 14.85 -6.21 -5.63
C GLY A 19 14.15 -6.77 -4.40
N THR A 20 13.68 -8.00 -4.52
CA THR A 20 12.97 -8.72 -3.45
C THR A 20 13.93 -9.70 -2.77
N TYR A 21 14.13 -9.54 -1.47
CA TYR A 21 15.00 -10.37 -0.64
C TYR A 21 14.19 -11.22 0.34
N GLU A 22 14.61 -12.45 0.56
CA GLU A 22 13.95 -13.35 1.53
C GLU A 22 14.39 -13.07 2.97
N THR A 23 15.58 -12.49 3.14
CA THR A 23 16.18 -12.23 4.45
C THR A 23 16.31 -10.74 4.74
N TRP A 24 16.12 -10.38 6.01
CA TRP A 24 16.38 -9.02 6.48
C TRP A 24 17.86 -8.65 6.37
N GLU A 25 18.78 -9.60 6.57
CA GLU A 25 20.22 -9.34 6.50
C GLU A 25 20.67 -8.91 5.11
N GLU A 26 20.22 -9.61 4.06
CA GLU A 26 20.53 -9.22 2.67
C GLU A 26 19.92 -7.87 2.33
N ALA A 27 18.64 -7.66 2.68
CA ALA A 27 17.96 -6.39 2.44
C ALA A 27 18.67 -5.24 3.18
N LYS A 28 19.04 -5.45 4.45
CA LYS A 28 19.73 -4.47 5.30
C LYS A 28 21.08 -4.09 4.70
N ALA A 29 21.86 -5.05 4.21
CA ALA A 29 23.14 -4.77 3.56
C ALA A 29 22.99 -3.85 2.33
N GLN A 30 21.82 -3.86 1.66
CA GLN A 30 21.55 -2.96 0.53
C GLN A 30 21.07 -1.56 0.94
N VAL A 31 20.41 -1.43 2.10
CA VAL A 31 19.89 -0.15 2.61
C VAL A 31 20.81 0.55 3.62
N GLU A 32 21.71 -0.19 4.26
CA GLU A 32 22.66 0.34 5.24
C GLU A 32 23.67 1.28 4.56
N GLY A 33 23.71 2.54 5.01
CA GLY A 33 24.57 3.58 4.45
C GLY A 33 23.96 4.39 3.29
N TYR A 34 22.73 4.10 2.85
CA TYR A 34 22.04 4.90 1.82
C TYR A 34 21.01 5.84 2.46
N SER A 35 21.22 7.15 2.30
CA SER A 35 20.28 8.17 2.78
C SER A 35 19.04 8.19 1.89
N GLY A 36 17.85 8.03 2.50
CA GLY A 36 16.59 7.86 1.76
C GLY A 36 16.28 6.42 1.36
N ASN A 37 16.81 5.42 2.10
CA ASN A 37 16.42 4.04 1.88
C ASN A 37 14.91 3.86 2.03
N CYS A 38 14.31 3.21 1.04
CA CYS A 38 12.91 2.80 1.06
C CYS A 38 12.88 1.29 0.89
N HIS A 39 12.69 0.57 2.00
CA HIS A 39 12.40 -0.85 2.00
C HIS A 39 10.94 -1.07 2.42
N GLN A 40 10.24 -1.96 1.72
CA GLN A 40 8.88 -2.35 2.04
C GLN A 40 8.85 -3.84 2.35
N LYS A 41 8.12 -4.19 3.41
CA LYS A 41 7.85 -5.59 3.74
C LYS A 41 6.71 -6.05 2.85
N VAL A 42 6.94 -7.10 2.09
CA VAL A 42 5.96 -7.70 1.20
C VAL A 42 5.72 -9.16 1.61
N ASP A 43 4.51 -9.66 1.41
CA ASP A 43 4.21 -11.08 1.58
C ASP A 43 4.64 -11.89 0.35
N SER A 44 4.50 -13.22 0.41
CA SER A 44 4.83 -14.16 -0.67
C SER A 44 4.24 -13.82 -2.03
N ASN A 45 3.16 -13.04 -2.11
CA ASN A 45 2.55 -12.66 -3.37
C ASN A 45 3.09 -11.33 -3.91
N GLY A 46 4.17 -10.78 -3.32
CA GLY A 46 4.71 -9.47 -3.68
C GLY A 46 3.78 -8.31 -3.32
N ARG A 47 2.82 -8.51 -2.40
CA ARG A 47 1.95 -7.43 -1.91
C ARG A 47 2.52 -6.87 -0.63
N ALA A 48 2.36 -5.58 -0.40
CA ALA A 48 2.77 -4.95 0.85
C ALA A 48 2.08 -5.64 2.05
N ASP A 49 2.86 -5.99 3.08
CA ASP A 49 2.34 -6.50 4.36
C ASP A 49 1.53 -5.43 5.12
N THR A 50 1.57 -4.18 4.63
CA THR A 50 0.82 -3.07 5.20
C THR A 50 -0.61 -3.02 4.68
N LYS A 51 -1.55 -2.87 5.61
CA LYS A 51 -2.96 -2.67 5.30
C LYS A 51 -3.16 -1.30 4.64
N PRO A 52 -3.74 -1.22 3.43
CA PRO A 52 -3.97 0.05 2.77
C PRO A 52 -5.04 0.88 3.48
N TYR A 53 -4.88 2.20 3.40
CA TYR A 53 -5.76 3.22 3.94
C TYR A 53 -6.47 3.93 2.79
N VAL A 54 -7.80 3.92 2.80
CA VAL A 54 -8.64 4.64 1.86
C VAL A 54 -9.02 5.96 2.49
N VAL A 55 -8.62 7.07 1.88
CA VAL A 55 -9.05 8.42 2.26
C VAL A 55 -10.18 8.82 1.34
N TYR A 56 -11.39 8.92 1.89
CA TYR A 56 -12.60 9.34 1.18
C TYR A 56 -12.66 10.86 1.07
N GLU A 57 -12.42 11.55 2.20
CA GLU A 57 -12.44 13.00 2.29
C GLU A 57 -11.17 13.49 2.99
N GLY A 58 -10.49 14.44 2.35
CA GLY A 58 -9.23 15.03 2.82
C GLY A 58 -8.64 15.90 1.72
N ALA A 59 -7.42 16.41 1.96
CA ALA A 59 -6.75 17.29 1.00
C ALA A 59 -6.53 16.61 -0.38
N LYS A 60 -6.23 15.31 -0.36
CA LYS A 60 -6.09 14.46 -1.55
C LYS A 60 -6.74 13.10 -1.27
N PRO A 61 -7.96 12.86 -1.76
CA PRO A 61 -8.63 11.58 -1.53
C PRO A 61 -8.05 10.50 -2.45
N GLY A 62 -7.90 9.28 -1.94
CA GLY A 62 -7.22 8.20 -2.64
C GLY A 62 -6.87 7.00 -1.75
N VAL A 63 -6.22 5.98 -2.33
CA VAL A 63 -5.75 4.80 -1.61
C VAL A 63 -4.25 4.93 -1.34
N TYR A 64 -3.88 4.90 -0.06
CA TYR A 64 -2.52 5.01 0.42
C TYR A 64 -2.06 3.69 1.06
N THR A 65 -0.83 3.28 0.82
CA THR A 65 -0.23 2.08 1.46
C THR A 65 0.45 2.39 2.80
N SER A 66 0.58 3.68 3.13
CA SER A 66 1.25 4.18 4.33
C SER A 66 0.33 5.08 5.15
N TRP A 67 0.29 4.85 6.47
CA TRP A 67 -0.43 5.73 7.40
C TRP A 67 0.17 7.14 7.42
N LYS A 68 1.49 7.28 7.27
CA LYS A 68 2.14 8.59 7.34
C LYS A 68 1.68 9.51 6.20
N ASP A 69 1.54 8.96 4.99
CA ASP A 69 0.97 9.67 3.84
C ASP A 69 -0.50 10.00 4.06
N ALA A 70 -1.31 9.00 4.44
CA ALA A 70 -2.74 9.18 4.67
C ALA A 70 -3.02 10.23 5.76
N HIS A 71 -2.31 10.14 6.89
CA HIS A 71 -2.40 11.07 8.02
C HIS A 71 -2.12 12.50 7.56
N SER A 72 -1.08 12.70 6.75
CA SER A 72 -0.74 14.05 6.26
C SER A 72 -1.82 14.66 5.37
N GLN A 73 -2.68 13.86 4.72
CA GLN A 73 -3.81 14.38 3.92
C GLN A 73 -5.05 14.71 4.75
N VAL A 74 -5.20 14.07 5.91
CA VAL A 74 -6.37 14.25 6.79
C VAL A 74 -6.06 15.19 7.96
N SER A 75 -4.80 15.30 8.39
CA SER A 75 -4.36 16.14 9.50
C SER A 75 -4.44 17.61 9.10
N GLY A 76 -5.53 18.27 9.50
CA GLY A 76 -5.83 19.66 9.16
C GLY A 76 -7.10 19.86 8.33
N TYR A 77 -7.75 18.78 7.90
CA TYR A 77 -9.04 18.85 7.21
C TYR A 77 -10.19 18.56 8.19
N SER A 78 -11.03 19.56 8.45
CA SER A 78 -12.23 19.37 9.29
C SER A 78 -13.24 18.53 8.51
N GLY A 79 -13.61 17.37 9.06
CA GLY A 79 -14.50 16.40 8.38
C GLY A 79 -13.78 15.34 7.55
N ALA A 80 -12.47 15.15 7.72
CA ALA A 80 -11.76 14.09 6.99
C ALA A 80 -12.32 12.69 7.29
N GLN A 81 -12.65 11.95 6.23
CA GLN A 81 -13.12 10.56 6.32
C GLN A 81 -12.10 9.62 5.71
N TYR A 82 -11.65 8.64 6.49
CA TYR A 82 -10.76 7.59 6.02
C TYR A 82 -11.15 6.23 6.59
N ARG A 83 -10.81 5.15 5.89
CA ARG A 83 -11.06 3.77 6.31
C ARG A 83 -9.91 2.87 5.94
N ARG A 84 -9.46 2.06 6.91
CA ARG A 84 -8.46 1.02 6.66
C ARG A 84 -9.12 -0.18 6.01
N ALA A 85 -8.53 -0.67 4.93
CA ALA A 85 -8.93 -1.89 4.25
C ALA A 85 -8.09 -3.07 4.74
N ARG A 86 -8.55 -4.26 4.42
CA ARG A 86 -7.81 -5.51 4.68
C ARG A 86 -6.71 -5.74 3.64
N ASP A 87 -7.00 -5.43 2.38
CA ASP A 87 -6.13 -5.67 1.23
C ASP A 87 -6.33 -4.58 0.18
N PHE A 88 -5.41 -4.46 -0.78
CA PHE A 88 -5.49 -3.45 -1.84
C PHE A 88 -6.73 -3.61 -2.73
N THR A 89 -7.17 -4.85 -3.00
CA THR A 89 -8.43 -5.11 -3.72
C THR A 89 -9.63 -4.59 -2.95
N ASP A 90 -9.69 -4.84 -1.64
CA ASP A 90 -10.77 -4.37 -0.77
C ASP A 90 -10.75 -2.84 -0.62
N ALA A 91 -9.55 -2.23 -0.58
CA ALA A 91 -9.37 -0.79 -0.62
C ALA A 91 -9.86 -0.18 -1.93
N ALA A 92 -9.47 -0.77 -3.06
CA ALA A 92 -9.87 -0.33 -4.39
C ALA A 92 -11.39 -0.42 -4.57
N ASN A 93 -12.02 -1.51 -4.11
CA ASN A 93 -13.47 -1.66 -4.14
C ASN A 93 -14.18 -0.59 -3.29
N LYS A 94 -13.70 -0.38 -2.05
CA LYS A 94 -14.21 0.68 -1.15
C LYS A 94 -14.08 2.07 -1.77
N TRP A 95 -12.94 2.35 -2.39
CA TRP A 95 -12.67 3.62 -3.06
C TRP A 95 -13.53 3.79 -4.31
N CYS A 96 -13.70 2.73 -5.11
CA CYS A 96 -14.52 2.70 -6.31
C CYS A 96 -16.00 2.93 -6.00
N ASP A 97 -16.52 2.25 -4.98
CA ASP A 97 -17.89 2.42 -4.46
C ASP A 97 -18.16 3.88 -4.05
N HIS A 98 -17.23 4.48 -3.31
CA HIS A 98 -17.33 5.89 -2.90
C HIS A 98 -17.26 6.86 -4.08
N LYS A 99 -16.36 6.61 -5.06
CA LYS A 99 -16.25 7.40 -6.31
C LYS A 99 -17.50 7.29 -7.18
N CYS A 100 -18.12 6.11 -7.24
CA CYS A 100 -19.31 5.86 -8.06
C CYS A 100 -20.48 6.78 -7.65
N SER A 101 -20.60 7.11 -6.37
CA SER A 101 -21.63 8.02 -5.85
C SER A 101 -21.33 9.53 -6.06
N GLN A 102 -20.13 9.91 -6.49
CA GLN A 102 -19.69 11.32 -6.60
C GLN A 102 -19.77 11.90 -8.03
N GLY A 103 -20.25 11.11 -9.01
CA GLY A 103 -20.53 11.59 -10.37
C GLY A 103 -19.30 11.84 -11.23
N GLN A 104 -18.87 10.80 -11.97
CA GLN A 104 -18.23 10.92 -13.29
C GLN A 104 -18.12 9.51 -13.91
N GLY A 105 -18.79 9.31 -15.04
CA GLY A 105 -18.59 8.12 -15.87
C GLY A 105 -17.22 8.12 -16.54
N GLN A 106 -16.62 6.94 -16.65
CA GLN A 106 -16.01 6.38 -17.87
C GLN A 106 -15.36 5.02 -17.58
N GLY A 107 -15.83 3.99 -18.30
CA GLY A 107 -14.95 3.03 -18.97
C GLY A 107 -14.34 1.88 -18.16
N GLY A 108 -14.87 0.68 -18.40
CA GLY A 108 -14.04 -0.49 -18.61
C GLY A 108 -13.78 -1.40 -17.41
N SER A 109 -14.76 -2.24 -17.04
CA SER A 109 -14.42 -3.57 -16.54
C SER A 109 -14.31 -4.50 -17.74
N SER A 110 -13.07 -4.71 -18.15
CA SER A 110 -12.64 -5.60 -19.22
C SER A 110 -13.25 -7.00 -19.04
N ALA A 111 -13.90 -7.47 -20.08
CA ALA A 111 -14.19 -8.87 -20.30
C ALA A 111 -12.91 -9.72 -20.16
N LYS A 112 -13.04 -10.88 -19.52
CA LYS A 112 -12.21 -12.06 -19.78
C LYS A 112 -13.10 -13.30 -19.73
N ASN A 113 -13.55 -13.67 -20.93
CA ASN A 113 -13.73 -15.01 -21.51
C ASN A 113 -14.09 -16.18 -20.59
#